data_AF-A0A7S6N143-F1
#
_entry.id   AF-A0A7S6N143-F1
#
_cell.length_a   1.000
_cell.length_b   1.000
_cell.length_c   1.000
_cell.angle_alpha   90.00
_cell.angle_beta   90.00
_cell.angle_gamma   90.00
#
_symmetry.space_group_name_H-M   'P 1'
#
loop_
_entity.id
_entity.type
_entity.pdbx_description
1 polymer ?
#
loop_
_entity_poly.entity_id
_entity_poly.type
_entity_poly.pdbx_seq_one_letter_code
_entity_poly.pdbx_strand_id
1 'polypeptide(L)'
;MIIIRYKTLLLFGILSLTVFSQPINDLYLKVEKKLSQDKNYLDLFAVNFTPEEAQLQPLSNIPRRNDRPSFSFRKKDGVTYQIIFKKETIELDSITLLYVREIEDKQSSGESFFGDASQGPQIDTTTVLTFGDIQDLFDYNPSTYEYLYTIVKNSVKIEDPSALLNLVIDDGRNKSKGISFIDNRDFLSHMRLNSTHRYPADPEDQQTQRRSRRSGETTSASDMQIDASFSHLTFYHNTLNLGFGTISAEIDMGSKVLNMLPYQTMGMSFGMRTLFSLKGNLNNLRNDFVIDAKLLGRARINTSDLISSLPFIFGQRPSINVGPGFVVDLSTSRLYGFPFFNFYLSTSSGTSLSPYVTFGPAATPSAYFSFNQWEATFSYFWNSSEERTVRFKMDIGAANYDIYKVDYTPVTSKSMIFNKTQPVISLQTTFAPLNSEFLSARVRFYDGVMNLFFWMKIIDIQGVGAFRLETNFMSAPMFRSLYPWETEGSNSMVQIRYRYGF
;
A
#
# COMPACT_ATOMS: atom_id res chain seq x y z
N MET A 1 -25.51 -18.19 29.43
CA MET A 1 -25.49 -18.18 27.95
C MET A 1 -24.19 -17.57 27.41
N ILE A 2 -23.02 -18.10 27.81
CA ILE A 2 -21.69 -17.54 27.45
C ILE A 2 -20.69 -18.65 26.98
N ILE A 3 -21.11 -19.92 26.93
CA ILE A 3 -20.18 -21.05 26.65
C ILE A 3 -20.16 -21.44 25.15
N ILE A 4 -21.03 -20.89 24.30
CA ILE A 4 -21.16 -21.32 22.89
C ILE A 4 -20.24 -20.53 21.93
N ARG A 5 -19.66 -19.38 22.32
CA ARG A 5 -18.90 -18.53 21.39
C ARG A 5 -17.40 -18.84 21.22
N TYR A 6 -16.82 -19.74 22.02
CA TYR A 6 -15.39 -20.10 21.89
C TYR A 6 -15.12 -21.29 20.95
N LYS A 7 -16.14 -22.09 20.60
CA LYS A 7 -15.93 -23.26 19.72
C LYS A 7 -15.73 -22.89 18.25
N THR A 8 -16.30 -21.79 17.77
CA THR A 8 -16.21 -21.38 16.35
C THR A 8 -14.87 -20.74 16.00
N LEU A 9 -14.23 -20.03 16.95
CA LEU A 9 -12.93 -19.39 16.75
C LEU A 9 -11.76 -20.39 16.86
N LEU A 10 -11.90 -21.40 17.73
CA LEU A 10 -10.93 -22.50 17.83
C LEU A 10 -11.00 -23.43 16.61
N LEU A 11 -12.19 -23.60 16.01
CA LEU A 11 -12.36 -24.37 14.77
C LEU A 11 -11.68 -23.68 13.58
N PHE A 12 -11.69 -22.34 13.52
CA PHE A 12 -11.01 -21.57 12.46
C PHE A 12 -9.47 -21.55 12.64
N GLY A 13 -8.99 -21.61 13.90
CA GLY A 13 -7.56 -21.74 14.22
C GLY A 13 -6.99 -23.14 13.94
N ILE A 14 -7.80 -24.20 14.10
CA ILE A 14 -7.37 -25.58 13.81
C ILE A 14 -7.48 -25.90 12.31
N LEU A 15 -8.47 -25.33 11.60
CA LEU A 15 -8.60 -25.47 10.14
C LEU A 15 -7.52 -24.71 9.34
N SER A 16 -6.86 -23.70 9.93
CA SER A 16 -5.79 -22.94 9.26
C SER A 16 -4.39 -23.53 9.45
N LEU A 17 -4.20 -24.39 10.46
CA LEU A 17 -2.94 -25.09 10.71
C LEU A 17 -2.82 -26.43 9.95
N THR A 18 -3.93 -26.97 9.43
CA THR A 18 -3.94 -28.22 8.64
C THR A 18 -3.72 -28.00 7.14
N VAL A 19 -3.54 -26.76 6.66
CA VAL A 19 -3.36 -26.46 5.22
C VAL A 19 -1.88 -26.37 4.81
N PHE A 20 -0.93 -26.39 5.74
CA PHE A 20 0.49 -26.13 5.46
C PHE A 20 1.41 -27.36 5.56
N SER A 21 0.89 -28.54 5.26
CA SER A 21 1.69 -29.73 4.95
C SER A 21 1.12 -30.41 3.71
N GLN A 22 0.88 -29.65 2.65
CA GLN A 22 0.57 -30.27 1.37
C GLN A 22 1.88 -30.66 0.68
N PRO A 23 2.06 -31.93 0.30
CA PRO A 23 3.15 -32.32 -0.59
C PRO A 23 3.13 -31.41 -1.83
N ILE A 24 4.31 -31.01 -2.32
CA ILE A 24 4.42 -30.13 -3.49
C ILE A 24 3.62 -30.67 -4.71
N ASN A 25 3.48 -31.99 -4.80
CA ASN A 25 2.65 -32.69 -5.79
C ASN A 25 1.16 -32.34 -5.70
N ASP A 26 0.60 -32.18 -4.49
CA ASP A 26 -0.82 -31.80 -4.30
C ASP A 26 -1.07 -30.36 -4.77
N LEU A 27 -0.05 -29.49 -4.65
CA LEU A 27 -0.13 -28.12 -5.13
C LEU A 27 -0.12 -28.06 -6.66
N TYR A 28 0.75 -28.83 -7.31
CA TYR A 28 0.77 -28.94 -8.77
C TYR A 28 -0.55 -29.48 -9.33
N LEU A 29 -1.11 -30.54 -8.74
CA LEU A 29 -2.41 -31.09 -9.16
C LEU A 29 -3.56 -30.09 -9.01
N LYS A 30 -3.55 -29.25 -7.97
CA LYS A 30 -4.53 -28.17 -7.81
C LYS A 30 -4.38 -27.08 -8.87
N VAL A 31 -3.15 -26.68 -9.19
CA VAL A 31 -2.88 -25.71 -10.26
C VAL A 31 -3.33 -26.27 -11.61
N GLU A 32 -3.03 -27.53 -11.92
CA GLU A 32 -3.47 -28.20 -13.16
C GLU A 32 -5.00 -28.32 -13.25
N LYS A 33 -5.65 -28.66 -12.14
CA LYS A 33 -7.11 -28.68 -12.07
C LYS A 33 -7.71 -27.30 -12.33
N LYS A 34 -7.08 -26.24 -11.80
CA LYS A 34 -7.52 -24.86 -12.04
C LYS A 34 -7.31 -24.44 -13.49
N LEU A 35 -6.15 -24.75 -14.08
CA LEU A 35 -5.81 -24.48 -15.48
C LEU A 35 -6.71 -25.23 -16.48
N SER A 36 -7.22 -26.41 -16.11
CA SER A 36 -8.14 -27.18 -16.96
C SER A 36 -9.60 -26.75 -16.84
N GLN A 37 -10.00 -26.17 -15.71
CA GLN A 37 -11.38 -25.72 -15.46
C GLN A 37 -11.66 -24.28 -15.92
N ASP A 38 -10.65 -23.40 -15.92
CA ASP A 38 -10.85 -21.96 -16.10
C ASP A 38 -10.34 -21.49 -17.46
N LYS A 39 -11.24 -21.31 -18.44
CA LYS A 39 -10.90 -21.01 -19.84
C LYS A 39 -10.58 -19.54 -20.11
N ASN A 40 -10.82 -18.64 -19.15
CA ASN A 40 -10.80 -17.18 -19.36
C ASN A 40 -9.87 -16.43 -18.40
N TYR A 41 -8.63 -16.89 -18.23
CA TYR A 41 -7.62 -16.06 -17.57
C TYR A 41 -7.07 -15.03 -18.57
N LEU A 42 -7.24 -13.74 -18.25
CA LEU A 42 -6.85 -12.59 -19.09
C LEU A 42 -5.34 -12.52 -19.41
N ASP A 43 -4.50 -13.27 -18.68
CA ASP A 43 -3.03 -13.20 -18.79
C ASP A 43 -2.40 -14.51 -19.29
N LEU A 44 -3.20 -15.44 -19.82
CA LEU A 44 -2.73 -16.69 -20.43
C LEU A 44 -2.61 -16.55 -21.94
N PHE A 45 -1.42 -16.83 -22.45
CA PHE A 45 -1.08 -16.72 -23.86
C PHE A 45 -0.61 -18.08 -24.39
N ALA A 46 -0.71 -18.24 -25.71
CA ALA A 46 -0.39 -19.47 -26.40
C ALA A 46 0.49 -19.18 -27.61
N VAL A 47 1.60 -19.90 -27.76
CA VAL A 47 2.40 -19.90 -28.99
C VAL A 47 2.32 -21.29 -29.61
N ASN A 48 1.92 -21.34 -30.88
CA ASN A 48 1.94 -22.55 -31.67
C ASN A 48 3.28 -22.68 -32.38
N PHE A 49 3.89 -23.85 -32.36
CA PHE A 49 5.11 -24.14 -33.09
C PHE A 49 5.10 -25.58 -33.64
N THR A 50 5.78 -25.77 -34.77
CA THR A 50 6.02 -27.07 -35.38
C THR A 50 7.52 -27.29 -35.44
N PRO A 51 8.07 -28.32 -34.77
CA PRO A 51 9.51 -28.50 -34.66
C PRO A 51 10.14 -28.84 -36.02
N GLU A 52 11.20 -28.13 -36.37
CA GLU A 52 12.09 -28.48 -37.49
C GLU A 52 13.07 -29.59 -37.09
N GLU A 53 13.68 -30.28 -38.06
CA GLU A 53 14.59 -31.42 -37.79
C GLU A 53 15.77 -31.04 -36.89
N ALA A 54 16.30 -29.83 -37.03
CA ALA A 54 17.37 -29.30 -36.18
C ALA A 54 16.92 -29.06 -34.71
N GLN A 55 15.62 -28.96 -34.47
CA GLN A 55 15.02 -28.65 -33.17
C GLN A 55 14.62 -29.91 -32.39
N LEU A 56 14.64 -31.08 -33.02
CA LEU A 56 14.22 -32.35 -32.39
C LEU A 56 15.22 -32.88 -31.36
N GLN A 57 16.52 -32.63 -31.57
CA GLN A 57 17.60 -33.04 -30.66
C GLN A 57 17.39 -32.51 -29.21
N PRO A 58 17.28 -31.18 -28.97
CA PRO A 58 17.05 -30.65 -27.63
C PRO A 58 15.64 -30.91 -27.07
N LEU A 59 14.71 -31.34 -27.93
CA LEU A 59 13.31 -31.64 -27.59
C LEU A 59 13.03 -33.16 -27.53
N SER A 60 14.07 -33.98 -27.33
CA SER A 60 13.96 -35.43 -27.20
C SER A 60 14.16 -35.89 -25.75
N ASN A 61 13.49 -36.98 -25.37
CA ASN A 61 13.62 -37.65 -24.07
C ASN A 61 13.39 -36.76 -22.84
N ILE A 62 12.41 -35.87 -22.91
CA ILE A 62 12.05 -34.94 -21.85
C ILE A 62 11.45 -35.74 -20.68
N PRO A 63 12.01 -35.66 -19.46
CA PRO A 63 11.50 -36.38 -18.30
C PRO A 63 10.10 -35.86 -17.91
N ARG A 64 9.23 -36.76 -17.45
CA ARG A 64 7.87 -36.43 -16.96
C ARG A 64 7.64 -37.01 -15.58
N ARG A 65 6.81 -36.35 -14.78
CA ARG A 65 6.44 -36.77 -13.42
C ARG A 65 5.47 -37.95 -13.41
N ASN A 66 5.34 -38.55 -12.22
CA ASN A 66 4.37 -39.61 -11.91
C ASN A 66 4.57 -40.88 -12.77
N ASP A 67 5.83 -41.30 -12.94
CA ASP A 67 6.24 -42.49 -13.70
C ASP A 67 5.76 -42.50 -15.17
N ARG A 68 5.44 -41.31 -15.72
CA ARG A 68 5.09 -41.18 -17.12
C ARG A 68 6.33 -41.40 -17.99
N PRO A 69 6.21 -42.07 -19.15
CA PRO A 69 7.34 -42.26 -20.03
C PRO A 69 7.85 -40.90 -20.53
N SER A 70 9.14 -40.78 -20.80
CA SER A 70 9.72 -39.54 -21.33
C SER A 70 9.00 -39.10 -22.62
N PHE A 71 8.87 -37.80 -22.81
CA PHE A 71 8.23 -37.23 -23.99
C PHE A 71 9.27 -36.76 -25.00
N SER A 72 9.03 -37.03 -26.27
CA SER A 72 9.86 -36.52 -27.37
C SER A 72 8.95 -35.82 -28.36
N PHE A 73 9.28 -34.57 -28.67
CA PHE A 73 8.61 -33.85 -29.74
C PHE A 73 8.92 -34.54 -31.07
N ARG A 74 7.95 -34.54 -31.99
CA ARG A 74 8.06 -35.19 -33.30
C ARG A 74 7.59 -34.25 -34.40
N LYS A 75 8.26 -34.31 -35.54
CA LYS A 75 7.79 -33.68 -36.77
C LYS A 75 6.85 -34.68 -37.46
N LYS A 76 5.56 -34.38 -37.48
CA LYS A 76 4.53 -35.16 -38.17
C LYS A 76 3.54 -34.19 -38.82
N ASP A 77 3.14 -34.48 -40.06
CA ASP A 77 2.16 -33.65 -40.78
C ASP A 77 0.81 -33.64 -40.04
N GLY A 78 0.28 -32.44 -39.81
CA GLY A 78 -0.93 -32.23 -39.00
C GLY A 78 -0.73 -32.21 -37.49
N VAL A 79 0.50 -32.31 -36.99
CA VAL A 79 0.80 -32.14 -35.56
C VAL A 79 1.42 -30.76 -35.30
N THR A 80 0.78 -29.99 -34.42
CA THR A 80 1.26 -28.69 -33.93
C THR A 80 1.35 -28.69 -32.42
N TYR A 81 2.41 -28.11 -31.86
CA TYR A 81 2.58 -27.98 -30.43
C TYR A 81 2.21 -26.57 -29.98
N GLN A 82 1.41 -26.49 -28.92
CA GLN A 82 0.98 -25.23 -28.32
C GLN A 82 1.60 -25.09 -26.93
N ILE A 83 2.50 -24.14 -26.77
CA ILE A 83 3.10 -23.78 -25.48
C ILE A 83 2.21 -22.72 -24.82
N ILE A 84 1.66 -23.04 -23.66
CA ILE A 84 0.88 -22.10 -22.84
C ILE A 84 1.79 -21.46 -21.80
N PHE A 85 1.73 -20.15 -21.72
CA PHE A 85 2.55 -19.36 -20.80
C PHE A 85 1.73 -18.22 -20.19
N LYS A 86 2.17 -17.78 -19.02
CA LYS A 86 1.71 -16.55 -18.39
C LYS A 86 2.67 -15.43 -18.78
N LYS A 87 2.12 -14.28 -19.17
CA LYS A 87 2.89 -13.06 -19.40
C LYS A 87 2.36 -11.99 -18.45
N GLU A 88 3.15 -11.57 -17.47
CA GLU A 88 2.66 -10.63 -16.45
C GLU A 88 2.66 -9.17 -16.92
N THR A 89 3.44 -8.82 -17.96
CA THR A 89 3.52 -7.45 -18.51
C THR A 89 3.74 -7.44 -20.03
N ILE A 90 3.73 -6.27 -20.68
CA ILE A 90 3.99 -6.15 -22.14
C ILE A 90 5.43 -6.57 -22.51
N GLU A 91 6.39 -6.52 -21.58
CA GLU A 91 7.81 -6.83 -21.81
C GLU A 91 8.13 -8.34 -21.67
N LEU A 92 9.10 -8.82 -22.44
CA LEU A 92 9.48 -10.24 -22.62
C LEU A 92 10.13 -10.91 -21.39
N ASP A 93 10.49 -10.14 -20.36
CA ASP A 93 11.23 -10.64 -19.18
C ASP A 93 10.33 -11.17 -18.05
N SER A 94 9.02 -11.31 -18.32
CA SER A 94 8.02 -11.80 -17.35
C SER A 94 7.18 -12.94 -17.93
N ILE A 95 7.83 -13.84 -18.67
CA ILE A 95 7.21 -15.04 -19.27
C ILE A 95 7.43 -16.23 -18.33
N THR A 96 6.37 -16.91 -17.94
CA THR A 96 6.43 -18.17 -17.19
C THR A 96 5.73 -19.26 -18.00
N LEU A 97 6.47 -20.30 -18.38
CA LEU A 97 5.90 -21.45 -19.09
C LEU A 97 5.01 -22.24 -18.13
N LEU A 98 3.83 -22.66 -18.61
CA LEU A 98 2.86 -23.38 -17.78
C LEU A 98 2.73 -24.84 -18.21
N TYR A 99 2.37 -25.11 -19.46
CA TYR A 99 2.21 -26.47 -19.96
C TYR A 99 2.26 -26.49 -21.50
N VAL A 100 2.40 -27.68 -22.09
CA VAL A 100 2.44 -27.86 -23.55
C VAL A 100 1.34 -28.81 -23.98
N ARG A 101 0.62 -28.44 -25.04
CA ARG A 101 -0.38 -29.27 -25.72
C ARG A 101 0.12 -29.70 -27.09
N GLU A 102 -0.18 -30.93 -27.46
CA GLU A 102 -0.12 -31.43 -28.83
C GLU A 102 -1.51 -31.30 -29.44
N ILE A 103 -1.58 -30.70 -30.61
CA ILE A 103 -2.79 -30.54 -31.42
C ILE A 103 -2.58 -31.37 -32.68
N GLU A 104 -3.33 -32.46 -32.82
CA GLU A 104 -3.29 -33.36 -33.97
C GLU A 104 -4.54 -33.19 -34.81
N ASP A 105 -4.36 -32.83 -36.07
CA ASP A 105 -5.41 -32.85 -37.09
C ASP A 105 -5.46 -34.23 -37.73
N LYS A 106 -6.50 -35.00 -37.42
CA LYS A 106 -6.65 -36.38 -37.90
C LYS A 106 -6.96 -36.51 -39.40
N GLN A 107 -7.20 -35.40 -40.12
CA GLN A 107 -7.44 -35.46 -41.56
C GLN A 107 -6.16 -35.60 -42.40
N SER A 108 -4.99 -35.29 -41.86
CA SER A 108 -3.72 -35.35 -42.60
C SER A 108 -3.11 -36.75 -42.70
N SER A 109 -3.59 -37.72 -41.91
CA SER A 109 -2.91 -39.02 -41.73
C SER A 109 -3.73 -40.25 -42.14
N GLY A 110 -4.60 -40.15 -43.15
CA GLY A 110 -5.35 -41.29 -43.66
C GLY A 110 -5.58 -41.26 -45.16
N GLU A 111 -4.93 -42.16 -45.91
CA GLU A 111 -5.41 -42.60 -47.22
C GLU A 111 -6.74 -43.33 -47.01
N SER A 112 -7.86 -42.61 -47.17
CA SER A 112 -9.20 -43.22 -47.26
C SER A 112 -10.02 -42.39 -48.24
N PHE A 113 -9.87 -42.76 -49.52
CA PHE A 113 -10.42 -42.05 -50.68
C PHE A 113 -11.92 -42.34 -50.96
N PHE A 114 -12.64 -43.09 -50.10
CA PHE A 114 -14.08 -43.30 -50.27
C PHE A 114 -14.83 -43.47 -48.94
N GLY A 115 -15.82 -42.59 -48.68
CA GLY A 115 -16.98 -42.88 -47.81
C GLY A 115 -17.27 -41.90 -46.67
N ASP A 116 -18.36 -41.14 -46.82
CA ASP A 116 -19.11 -40.36 -45.82
C ASP A 116 -18.50 -39.09 -45.20
N ALA A 117 -18.82 -37.97 -45.84
CA ALA A 117 -18.73 -36.62 -45.32
C ALA A 117 -19.84 -36.34 -44.29
N SER A 118 -19.51 -36.33 -43.00
CA SER A 118 -20.25 -35.56 -41.98
C SER A 118 -19.52 -35.36 -40.64
N GLN A 119 -18.18 -35.30 -40.62
CA GLN A 119 -17.46 -34.82 -39.44
C GLN A 119 -16.52 -33.69 -39.85
N GLY A 120 -16.75 -32.50 -39.28
CA GLY A 120 -15.82 -31.38 -39.36
C GLY A 120 -14.43 -31.77 -38.81
N PRO A 121 -13.42 -30.90 -38.93
CA PRO A 121 -12.05 -31.21 -38.50
C PRO A 121 -12.04 -31.78 -37.07
N GLN A 122 -11.66 -33.06 -36.93
CA GLN A 122 -11.45 -33.70 -35.64
C GLN A 122 -10.06 -33.29 -35.15
N ILE A 123 -10.01 -32.18 -34.42
CA ILE A 123 -8.81 -31.68 -33.78
C ILE A 123 -8.71 -32.33 -32.40
N ASP A 124 -7.76 -33.25 -32.24
CA ASP A 124 -7.44 -33.85 -30.93
C ASP A 124 -6.41 -32.98 -30.22
N THR A 125 -6.74 -32.52 -29.01
CA THR A 125 -5.83 -31.73 -28.18
C THR A 125 -5.44 -32.53 -26.94
N THR A 126 -4.14 -32.87 -26.82
CA THR A 126 -3.61 -33.65 -25.70
C THR A 126 -2.56 -32.85 -24.95
N THR A 127 -2.62 -32.80 -23.61
CA THR A 127 -1.56 -32.15 -22.81
C THR A 127 -0.36 -33.10 -22.70
N VAL A 128 0.77 -32.73 -23.30
CA VAL A 128 1.97 -33.58 -23.40
C VAL A 128 2.97 -33.33 -22.28
N LEU A 129 3.08 -32.07 -21.83
CA LEU A 129 3.84 -31.64 -20.66
C LEU A 129 2.91 -30.86 -19.74
N THR A 130 2.80 -31.28 -18.50
CA THR A 130 1.96 -30.65 -17.46
C THR A 130 2.69 -29.52 -16.73
N PHE A 131 2.00 -28.81 -15.84
CA PHE A 131 2.63 -27.77 -15.03
C PHE A 131 3.72 -28.35 -14.13
N GLY A 132 3.47 -29.49 -13.49
CA GLY A 132 4.50 -30.18 -12.72
C GLY A 132 5.73 -30.53 -13.55
N ASP A 133 5.54 -31.00 -14.79
CA ASP A 133 6.64 -31.34 -15.70
C ASP A 133 7.48 -30.11 -16.06
N ILE A 134 6.83 -28.98 -16.40
CA ILE A 134 7.53 -27.73 -16.75
C ILE A 134 8.32 -27.16 -15.56
N GLN A 135 7.79 -27.25 -14.34
CA GLN A 135 8.51 -26.82 -13.14
C GLN A 135 9.74 -27.69 -12.88
N ASP A 136 9.64 -29.01 -13.06
CA ASP A 136 10.82 -29.88 -12.92
C ASP A 136 11.86 -29.65 -14.03
N LEU A 137 11.43 -29.24 -15.23
CA LEU A 137 12.38 -28.80 -16.25
C LEU A 137 13.10 -27.52 -15.83
N PHE A 138 12.40 -26.57 -15.23
CA PHE A 138 13.01 -25.34 -14.71
C PHE A 138 14.07 -25.64 -13.62
N ASP A 139 13.73 -26.52 -12.68
CA ASP A 139 14.59 -26.81 -11.52
C ASP A 139 15.74 -27.80 -11.85
N TYR A 140 15.48 -28.82 -12.68
CA TYR A 140 16.39 -29.96 -12.85
C TYR A 140 16.91 -30.15 -14.28
N ASN A 141 16.27 -29.58 -15.31
CA ASN A 141 16.70 -29.69 -16.72
C ASN A 141 16.68 -28.33 -17.44
N PRO A 142 17.47 -27.35 -16.96
CA PRO A 142 17.35 -25.95 -17.37
C PRO A 142 17.62 -25.73 -18.86
N SER A 143 18.44 -26.57 -19.50
CA SER A 143 18.73 -26.46 -20.94
C SER A 143 17.51 -26.70 -21.81
N THR A 144 16.69 -27.71 -21.49
CA THR A 144 15.43 -27.99 -22.19
C THR A 144 14.38 -26.92 -21.90
N TYR A 145 14.30 -26.45 -20.64
CA TYR A 145 13.42 -25.34 -20.28
C TYR A 145 13.78 -24.06 -21.05
N GLU A 146 15.06 -23.69 -21.09
CA GLU A 146 15.56 -22.50 -21.79
C GLU A 146 15.31 -22.57 -23.30
N TYR A 147 15.37 -23.77 -23.88
CA TYR A 147 15.03 -23.98 -25.29
C TYR A 147 13.55 -23.69 -25.58
N LEU A 148 12.64 -24.27 -24.77
CA LEU A 148 11.20 -23.99 -24.88
C LEU A 148 10.89 -22.51 -24.62
N TYR A 149 11.59 -21.90 -23.67
CA TYR A 149 11.49 -20.48 -23.36
C TYR A 149 11.93 -19.60 -24.53
N THR A 150 13.02 -19.96 -25.21
CA THR A 150 13.52 -19.23 -26.37
C THR A 150 12.54 -19.28 -27.55
N ILE A 151 11.85 -20.41 -27.77
CA ILE A 151 10.78 -20.51 -28.78
C ILE A 151 9.69 -19.46 -28.50
N VAL A 152 9.17 -19.44 -27.26
CA VAL A 152 8.14 -18.47 -26.87
C VAL A 152 8.65 -17.04 -26.98
N LYS A 153 9.87 -16.76 -26.49
CA LYS A 153 10.48 -15.42 -26.54
C LYS A 153 10.62 -14.90 -27.97
N ASN A 154 11.02 -15.76 -28.90
CA ASN A 154 11.18 -15.39 -30.32
C ASN A 154 9.83 -15.14 -31.00
N SER A 155 8.82 -15.96 -30.72
CA SER A 155 7.47 -15.76 -31.27
C SER A 155 6.81 -14.49 -30.73
N VAL A 156 6.94 -14.19 -29.44
CA VAL A 156 6.37 -12.97 -28.84
C VAL A 156 7.07 -11.70 -29.33
N LYS A 157 8.36 -11.75 -29.69
CA LYS A 157 9.09 -10.62 -30.31
C LYS A 157 8.52 -10.22 -31.67
N ILE A 158 7.96 -11.16 -32.42
CA ILE A 158 7.44 -10.93 -33.78
C ILE A 158 6.07 -10.24 -33.74
N GLU A 159 5.32 -10.36 -32.62
CA GLU A 159 3.95 -9.86 -32.47
C GLU A 159 3.81 -8.66 -31.49
N ASP A 160 4.90 -7.98 -31.13
CA ASP A 160 4.85 -6.90 -30.15
C ASP A 160 4.19 -5.62 -30.73
N PRO A 161 3.12 -5.06 -30.11
CA PRO A 161 2.45 -3.84 -30.57
C PRO A 161 3.39 -2.62 -30.69
N SER A 162 4.54 -2.64 -30.00
CA SER A 162 5.59 -1.63 -30.07
C SER A 162 6.20 -1.52 -31.48
N ALA A 163 6.33 -2.64 -32.20
CA ALA A 163 6.82 -2.70 -33.58
C ALA A 163 5.79 -2.16 -34.60
N LEU A 164 4.50 -2.33 -34.32
CA LEU A 164 3.40 -1.77 -35.12
C LEU A 164 3.22 -0.26 -34.91
N LEU A 165 3.58 0.25 -33.72
CA LEU A 165 3.41 1.65 -33.34
C LEU A 165 4.67 2.49 -33.47
N ASN A 166 5.79 1.93 -33.97
CA ASN A 166 7.09 2.62 -34.07
C ASN A 166 7.50 3.32 -32.76
N LEU A 167 7.14 2.74 -31.62
CA LEU A 167 7.53 3.28 -30.32
C LEU A 167 8.98 2.89 -30.08
N VAL A 168 9.89 3.87 -30.16
CA VAL A 168 11.30 3.69 -29.80
C VAL A 168 11.38 3.52 -28.28
N ILE A 169 11.36 2.27 -27.82
CA ILE A 169 11.64 1.91 -26.44
C ILE A 169 13.17 1.93 -26.30
N ASP A 170 13.68 2.88 -25.51
CA ASP A 170 15.10 2.99 -25.19
C ASP A 170 15.48 1.91 -24.17
N ASP A 171 15.87 0.73 -24.67
CA ASP A 171 16.31 -0.42 -23.87
C ASP A 171 17.53 -0.11 -22.96
N GLY A 172 18.23 1.00 -23.23
CA GLY A 172 19.37 1.46 -22.43
C GLY A 172 18.99 2.26 -21.17
N ARG A 173 17.72 2.66 -21.01
CA ARG A 173 17.25 3.30 -19.78
C ARG A 173 16.51 2.29 -18.94
N ASN A 174 17.08 1.95 -17.78
CA ASN A 174 16.39 1.25 -16.71
C ASN A 174 15.06 1.96 -16.40
N LYS A 175 13.97 1.52 -17.02
CA LYS A 175 12.61 1.94 -16.66
C LYS A 175 12.39 1.40 -15.26
N SER A 176 12.45 2.27 -14.28
CA SER A 176 12.22 1.92 -12.89
C SER A 176 10.73 1.57 -12.76
N LYS A 177 10.39 0.27 -12.87
CA LYS A 177 9.01 -0.22 -12.73
C LYS A 177 8.49 0.18 -11.35
N GLY A 178 7.22 0.56 -11.24
CA GLY A 178 6.56 0.67 -9.95
C GLY A 178 6.51 -0.72 -9.29
N ILE A 179 7.28 -0.96 -8.23
CA ILE A 179 7.33 -2.24 -7.54
C ILE A 179 6.56 -2.14 -6.23
N SER A 180 5.58 -3.02 -6.02
CA SER A 180 4.97 -3.25 -4.71
C SER A 180 5.26 -4.67 -4.26
N PHE A 181 5.60 -4.83 -2.98
CA PHE A 181 5.79 -6.15 -2.38
C PHE A 181 4.44 -6.72 -1.93
N ILE A 182 4.36 -8.05 -1.93
CA ILE A 182 3.17 -8.79 -1.47
C ILE A 182 3.01 -8.68 0.05
N ASP A 183 4.12 -8.63 0.78
CA ASP A 183 4.19 -8.49 2.24
C ASP A 183 3.98 -7.02 2.71
N ASN A 184 4.06 -6.78 4.03
CA ASN A 184 3.93 -5.43 4.59
C ASN A 184 5.18 -4.55 4.42
N ARG A 185 6.19 -4.98 3.65
CA ARG A 185 7.47 -4.27 3.56
C ARG A 185 7.31 -2.84 3.12
N ASP A 186 6.43 -2.55 2.16
CA ASP A 186 6.18 -1.20 1.66
C ASP A 186 5.59 -0.29 2.74
N PHE A 187 4.59 -0.80 3.46
CA PHE A 187 3.95 -0.09 4.55
C PHE A 187 4.92 0.17 5.71
N LEU A 188 5.64 -0.85 6.17
CA LEU A 188 6.60 -0.71 7.27
C LEU A 188 7.74 0.24 6.89
N SER A 189 8.24 0.11 5.66
CA SER A 189 9.23 0.99 5.06
C SER A 189 8.74 2.44 5.07
N HIS A 190 7.50 2.69 4.65
CA HIS A 190 6.93 4.03 4.66
C HIS A 190 6.72 4.57 6.08
N MET A 191 6.18 3.73 6.98
CA MET A 191 5.87 4.12 8.36
C MET A 191 7.13 4.41 9.18
N ARG A 192 8.21 3.64 9.03
CA ARG A 192 9.48 3.91 9.71
C ARG A 192 10.02 5.32 9.37
N LEU A 193 9.86 5.77 8.12
CA LEU A 193 10.36 7.09 7.70
C LEU A 193 9.46 8.27 8.11
N ASN A 194 8.15 8.07 7.99
CA ASN A 194 7.18 9.17 8.03
C ASN A 194 6.38 9.22 9.35
N SER A 195 6.27 8.09 10.06
CA SER A 195 5.53 8.04 11.30
C SER A 195 6.30 8.68 12.45
N THR A 196 5.55 9.30 13.35
CA THR A 196 6.02 9.79 14.64
C THR A 196 6.17 8.68 15.69
N HIS A 197 5.64 7.48 15.42
CA HIS A 197 5.70 6.33 16.31
C HIS A 197 6.84 5.38 15.98
N ARG A 198 7.27 4.58 16.96
CA ARG A 198 8.29 3.56 16.77
C ARG A 198 7.74 2.38 15.95
N TYR A 199 8.38 2.11 14.82
CA TYR A 199 8.21 0.85 14.10
C TYR A 199 9.50 0.04 14.19
N PRO A 200 9.47 -1.17 14.79
CA PRO A 200 10.64 -2.04 14.85
C PRO A 200 11.30 -2.23 13.48
N ALA A 201 12.62 -2.11 13.45
CA ALA A 201 13.41 -2.39 12.26
C ALA A 201 13.37 -3.90 11.95
N ASP A 202 13.49 -4.23 10.67
CA ASP A 202 13.50 -5.62 10.25
C ASP A 202 14.87 -6.27 10.47
N PRO A 203 14.96 -7.48 11.04
CA PRO A 203 16.24 -8.19 11.18
C PRO A 203 16.98 -8.36 9.84
N GLU A 204 16.25 -8.55 8.74
CA GLU A 204 16.85 -8.70 7.40
C GLU A 204 17.34 -7.38 6.80
N ASP A 205 16.68 -6.25 7.10
CA ASP A 205 17.13 -4.92 6.66
C ASP A 205 18.43 -4.51 7.40
N GLN A 206 18.70 -5.07 8.60
CA GLN A 206 19.95 -4.82 9.33
C GLN A 206 21.18 -5.49 8.70
N GLN A 207 21.01 -6.63 8.03
CA GLN A 207 22.12 -7.33 7.37
C GLN A 207 22.62 -6.60 6.12
N THR A 208 21.73 -5.94 5.38
CA THR A 208 22.09 -5.14 4.20
C THR A 208 22.74 -3.81 4.58
N GLN A 209 22.29 -3.15 5.66
CA GLN A 209 22.91 -1.90 6.14
C GLN A 209 24.33 -2.10 6.71
N ARG A 210 24.63 -3.26 7.30
CA ARG A 210 25.99 -3.58 7.80
C ARG A 210 27.06 -3.61 6.69
N ARG A 211 26.69 -3.84 5.43
CA ARG A 211 27.63 -3.77 4.30
C ARG A 211 27.89 -2.32 3.82
N SER A 212 26.96 -1.40 4.07
CA SER A 212 27.09 0.02 3.67
C SER A 212 27.74 0.90 4.74
N ARG A 213 27.61 0.57 6.03
CA ARG A 213 28.21 1.32 7.17
C ARG A 213 29.43 0.59 7.74
N ARG A 214 30.52 0.49 6.97
CA ARG A 214 31.79 -0.10 7.46
C ARG A 214 32.72 0.89 8.19
N SER A 215 32.24 2.07 8.57
CA SER A 215 33.07 3.10 9.24
C SER A 215 32.31 3.99 10.22
N GLY A 216 31.54 3.41 11.13
CA GLY A 216 30.94 4.15 12.25
C GLY A 216 30.49 3.21 13.35
N GLU A 217 30.90 3.50 14.58
CA GLU A 217 30.50 2.76 15.78
C GLU A 217 29.01 2.44 15.79
N THR A 218 28.69 1.21 16.19
CA THR A 218 27.32 0.78 16.45
C THR A 218 26.89 1.43 17.77
N THR A 219 26.45 2.69 17.71
CA THR A 219 25.76 3.32 18.84
C THR A 219 24.53 2.47 19.16
N SER A 220 24.52 1.93 20.38
CA SER A 220 23.42 1.15 20.93
C SER A 220 22.11 1.90 20.73
N ALA A 221 21.06 1.21 20.29
CA ALA A 221 19.74 1.83 20.12
C ALA A 221 19.34 2.51 21.43
N SER A 222 19.08 3.81 21.39
CA SER A 222 18.63 4.54 22.58
C SER A 222 17.34 3.90 23.11
N ASP A 223 17.26 3.72 24.43
CA ASP A 223 16.05 3.24 25.08
C ASP A 223 14.91 4.26 24.99
N MET A 224 15.21 5.50 24.57
CA MET A 224 14.25 6.59 24.46
C MET A 224 14.18 7.10 23.02
N GLN A 225 12.96 7.41 22.57
CA GLN A 225 12.72 8.11 21.32
C GLN A 225 11.82 9.32 21.56
N ILE A 226 12.21 10.45 20.96
CA ILE A 226 11.48 11.71 21.06
C ILE A 226 11.30 12.24 19.65
N ASP A 227 10.06 12.54 19.29
CA ASP A 227 9.72 13.20 18.03
C ASP A 227 8.98 14.49 18.37
N ALA A 228 9.61 15.64 18.16
CA ALA A 228 9.09 16.93 18.60
C ALA A 228 9.13 17.95 17.47
N SER A 229 8.00 18.63 17.25
CA SER A 229 7.86 19.84 16.45
C SER A 229 6.98 20.84 17.19
N PHE A 230 6.78 22.03 16.64
CA PHE A 230 5.88 23.01 17.28
C PHE A 230 4.45 22.46 17.42
N SER A 231 3.94 21.80 16.38
CA SER A 231 2.58 21.27 16.39
C SER A 231 2.37 19.93 17.08
N HIS A 232 3.44 19.18 17.39
CA HIS A 232 3.32 17.78 17.76
C HIS A 232 4.48 17.28 18.61
N LEU A 233 4.20 16.41 19.59
CA LEU A 233 5.19 15.75 20.43
C LEU A 233 4.82 14.27 20.62
N THR A 234 5.74 13.36 20.29
CA THR A 234 5.67 11.95 20.65
C THR A 234 6.85 11.57 21.53
N PHE A 235 6.56 10.81 22.59
CA PHE A 235 7.54 10.22 23.47
C PHE A 235 7.36 8.70 23.52
N TYR A 236 8.46 7.98 23.36
CA TYR A 236 8.51 6.53 23.49
C TYR A 236 9.70 6.11 24.37
N HIS A 237 9.50 5.06 25.17
CA HIS A 237 10.56 4.43 25.95
C HIS A 237 10.51 2.90 25.78
N ASN A 238 11.66 2.24 25.81
CA ASN A 238 11.79 0.81 25.55
C ASN A 238 11.04 -0.07 26.57
N THR A 239 10.83 0.42 27.80
CA THR A 239 9.97 -0.23 28.81
C THR A 239 8.49 -0.31 28.39
N LEU A 240 8.07 0.52 27.44
CA LEU A 240 6.73 0.48 26.82
C LEU A 240 6.67 -0.46 25.61
N ASN A 241 7.71 -1.28 25.41
CA ASN A 241 7.69 -2.42 24.52
C ASN A 241 7.16 -3.66 25.27
N LEU A 242 5.93 -4.06 24.97
CA LEU A 242 5.27 -5.19 25.60
C LEU A 242 5.57 -6.53 24.90
N GLY A 243 6.47 -6.54 23.91
CA GLY A 243 6.82 -7.72 23.11
C GLY A 243 5.80 -8.05 22.01
N PHE A 244 4.51 -7.88 22.28
CA PHE A 244 3.42 -7.97 21.29
C PHE A 244 2.96 -6.60 20.74
N GLY A 245 3.42 -5.50 21.37
CA GLY A 245 3.12 -4.16 20.94
C GLY A 245 4.05 -3.09 21.52
N THR A 246 4.05 -1.89 20.92
CA THR A 246 4.77 -0.72 21.42
C THR A 246 3.80 0.41 21.72
N ILE A 247 4.02 1.11 22.83
CA ILE A 247 3.17 2.23 23.28
C ILE A 247 3.99 3.51 23.32
N SER A 248 3.44 4.60 22.80
CA SER A 248 3.99 5.96 22.93
C SER A 248 2.93 6.92 23.47
N ALA A 249 3.39 8.01 24.09
CA ALA A 249 2.54 9.15 24.43
C ALA A 249 2.60 10.18 23.30
N GLU A 250 1.46 10.77 22.93
CA GLU A 250 1.37 11.77 21.87
C GLU A 250 0.63 13.03 22.35
N ILE A 251 1.07 14.19 21.86
CA ILE A 251 0.38 15.48 21.91
C ILE A 251 0.33 16.04 20.49
N ASP A 252 -0.83 16.51 20.03
CA ASP A 252 -1.06 17.01 18.68
C ASP A 252 -1.98 18.24 18.70
N MET A 253 -1.57 19.31 18.01
CA MET A 253 -2.33 20.55 17.83
C MET A 253 -3.12 20.59 16.50
N GLY A 254 -2.98 19.55 15.67
CA GLY A 254 -3.64 19.43 14.37
C GLY A 254 -5.03 18.77 14.43
N SER A 255 -5.71 18.80 13.28
CA SER A 255 -6.85 17.93 12.98
C SER A 255 -6.67 17.36 11.58
N LYS A 256 -7.01 16.07 11.40
CA LYS A 256 -6.84 15.36 10.14
C LYS A 256 -7.88 15.76 9.09
N VAL A 257 -9.13 15.95 9.53
CA VAL A 257 -10.29 16.15 8.65
C VAL A 257 -10.55 17.62 8.39
N LEU A 258 -10.41 18.46 9.42
CA LEU A 258 -10.64 19.89 9.27
C LEU A 258 -9.52 20.49 8.41
N ASN A 259 -9.90 21.23 7.37
CA ASN A 259 -8.97 21.98 6.53
C ASN A 259 -8.44 23.21 7.28
N MET A 260 -7.61 22.96 8.30
CA MET A 260 -6.98 23.97 9.14
C MET A 260 -5.56 23.55 9.51
N LEU A 261 -4.67 24.54 9.65
CA LEU A 261 -3.33 24.31 10.16
C LEU A 261 -3.36 23.97 11.66
N PRO A 262 -2.27 23.40 12.21
CA PRO A 262 -2.11 23.32 13.66
C PRO A 262 -2.37 24.67 14.33
N TYR A 263 -2.91 24.61 15.56
CA TYR A 263 -3.38 25.77 16.33
C TYR A 263 -4.63 26.47 15.78
N GLN A 264 -4.93 26.42 14.47
CA GLN A 264 -6.17 26.99 13.93
C GLN A 264 -7.42 26.23 14.38
N THR A 265 -7.27 24.97 14.77
CA THR A 265 -8.35 24.13 15.30
C THR A 265 -8.81 24.55 16.71
N MET A 266 -8.02 25.36 17.44
CA MET A 266 -8.24 25.70 18.86
C MET A 266 -8.43 24.47 19.77
N GLY A 267 -7.77 23.36 19.40
CA GLY A 267 -7.80 22.11 20.14
C GLY A 267 -6.40 21.53 20.30
N MET A 268 -6.18 20.86 21.43
CA MET A 268 -5.02 20.03 21.68
C MET A 268 -5.51 18.61 21.95
N SER A 269 -5.00 17.66 21.19
CA SER A 269 -5.22 16.24 21.42
C SER A 269 -4.02 15.66 22.17
N PHE A 270 -4.25 14.83 23.18
CA PHE A 270 -3.19 14.18 23.94
C PHE A 270 -3.62 12.77 24.35
N GLY A 271 -2.71 11.81 24.38
CA GLY A 271 -3.02 10.45 24.78
C GLY A 271 -1.94 9.47 24.39
N MET A 272 -2.35 8.30 23.92
CA MET A 272 -1.44 7.22 23.59
C MET A 272 -1.60 6.74 22.16
N ARG A 273 -0.51 6.23 21.60
CA ARG A 273 -0.49 5.49 20.36
C ARG A 273 0.15 4.13 20.57
N THR A 274 -0.45 3.12 19.96
CA THR A 274 -0.11 1.73 20.18
C THR A 274 0.02 0.99 18.86
N LEU A 275 1.13 0.29 18.65
CA LEU A 275 1.32 -0.64 17.54
C LEU A 275 1.20 -2.06 18.07
N PHE A 276 0.29 -2.86 17.52
CA PHE A 276 0.09 -4.27 17.88
C PHE A 276 0.26 -5.19 16.69
N SER A 277 0.82 -6.37 16.95
CA SER A 277 0.96 -7.49 16.02
C SER A 277 0.04 -8.62 16.48
N LEU A 278 -0.88 -9.10 15.62
CA LEU A 278 -1.84 -10.14 16.02
C LEU A 278 -1.20 -11.49 16.34
N LYS A 279 -0.08 -11.83 15.70
CA LYS A 279 0.71 -13.02 16.04
C LYS A 279 1.61 -12.81 17.26
N GLY A 280 1.61 -11.61 17.87
CA GLY A 280 2.38 -11.29 19.06
C GLY A 280 3.90 -11.29 18.85
N ASN A 281 4.36 -11.18 17.60
CA ASN A 281 5.78 -11.19 17.26
C ASN A 281 6.17 -9.91 16.52
N LEU A 282 6.57 -8.89 17.29
CA LEU A 282 7.09 -7.64 16.75
C LEU A 282 8.38 -7.78 15.92
N ASN A 283 9.07 -8.93 15.98
CA ASN A 283 10.25 -9.18 15.18
C ASN A 283 9.92 -9.58 13.73
N ASN A 284 8.67 -9.93 13.43
CA ASN A 284 8.23 -10.31 12.07
C ASN A 284 6.92 -9.61 11.66
N LEU A 285 6.99 -8.28 11.59
CA LEU A 285 5.85 -7.45 11.14
C LEU A 285 5.56 -7.58 9.63
N ARG A 286 6.50 -8.11 8.83
CA ARG A 286 6.33 -8.25 7.38
C ARG A 286 5.16 -9.15 7.02
N ASN A 287 5.03 -10.26 7.72
CA ASN A 287 4.07 -11.33 7.43
C ASN A 287 2.93 -11.41 8.45
N ASP A 288 2.75 -10.36 9.25
CA ASP A 288 1.72 -10.32 10.28
C ASP A 288 0.68 -9.23 10.03
N PHE A 289 -0.49 -9.37 10.63
CA PHE A 289 -1.45 -8.30 10.67
C PHE A 289 -1.09 -7.30 11.77
N VAL A 290 -0.88 -6.06 11.36
CA VAL A 290 -0.43 -4.96 12.21
C VAL A 290 -1.57 -3.96 12.37
N ILE A 291 -1.79 -3.53 13.60
CA ILE A 291 -2.74 -2.47 13.96
C ILE A 291 -1.94 -1.36 14.64
N ASP A 292 -1.97 -0.17 14.07
CA ASP A 292 -1.53 1.06 14.70
C ASP A 292 -2.76 1.85 15.13
N ALA A 293 -2.89 2.14 16.42
CA ALA A 293 -4.06 2.78 17.00
C ALA A 293 -3.65 3.96 17.86
N LYS A 294 -4.20 5.14 17.57
CA LYS A 294 -4.13 6.36 18.40
C LYS A 294 -5.43 6.51 19.17
N LEU A 295 -5.32 6.71 20.48
CA LEU A 295 -6.43 7.03 21.38
C LEU A 295 -6.06 8.30 22.14
N LEU A 296 -6.65 9.43 21.75
CA LEU A 296 -6.34 10.74 22.31
C LEU A 296 -7.59 11.37 22.94
N GLY A 297 -7.44 12.00 24.09
CA GLY A 297 -8.39 12.99 24.58
C GLY A 297 -8.16 14.32 23.86
N ARG A 298 -9.21 15.10 23.63
CA ARG A 298 -9.14 16.43 23.04
C ARG A 298 -9.59 17.46 24.06
N ALA A 299 -8.73 18.43 24.35
CA ALA A 299 -9.02 19.61 25.14
C ALA A 299 -9.08 20.85 24.26
N ARG A 300 -9.85 21.85 24.70
CA ARG A 300 -9.96 23.14 24.04
C ARG A 300 -8.87 24.08 24.52
N ILE A 301 -8.16 24.71 23.59
CA ILE A 301 -7.15 25.73 23.91
C ILE A 301 -7.45 26.99 23.10
N ASN A 302 -7.47 28.14 23.76
CA ASN A 302 -7.64 29.41 23.07
C ASN A 302 -6.31 29.83 22.44
N THR A 303 -6.18 29.64 21.12
CA THR A 303 -5.01 29.97 20.32
C THR A 303 -5.25 31.15 19.37
N SER A 304 -6.38 31.87 19.52
CA SER A 304 -6.79 32.93 18.60
C SER A 304 -5.76 34.06 18.49
N ASP A 305 -5.18 34.47 19.62
CA ASP A 305 -4.14 35.49 19.68
C ASP A 305 -2.73 34.92 19.46
N LEU A 306 -2.55 33.62 19.75
CA LEU A 306 -1.27 32.94 19.58
C LEU A 306 -0.87 32.90 18.10
N ILE A 307 -1.80 32.61 17.19
CA ILE A 307 -1.51 32.51 15.75
C ILE A 307 -0.95 33.81 15.18
N SER A 308 -1.47 34.96 15.62
CA SER A 308 -0.92 36.26 15.20
C SER A 308 0.47 36.57 15.76
N SER A 309 0.93 35.84 16.78
CA SER A 309 2.23 36.05 17.44
C SER A 309 3.32 35.06 17.01
N LEU A 310 2.96 33.95 16.37
CA LEU A 310 3.93 32.92 15.99
C LEU A 310 4.54 33.24 14.62
N PRO A 311 5.87 33.45 14.53
CA PRO A 311 6.53 33.89 13.28
C PRO A 311 6.59 32.80 12.21
N PHE A 312 6.08 31.61 12.51
CA PHE A 312 6.16 30.43 11.67
C PHE A 312 4.77 29.95 11.22
N ILE A 313 3.70 30.68 11.56
CA ILE A 313 2.35 30.47 11.05
C ILE A 313 1.95 31.70 10.23
N PHE A 314 1.74 31.49 8.95
CA PHE A 314 1.25 32.50 8.01
C PHE A 314 -0.18 32.17 7.67
N GLY A 315 -1.09 32.47 8.59
CA GLY A 315 -2.51 32.17 8.42
C GLY A 315 -3.38 33.12 9.21
N GLN A 316 -4.66 33.14 8.87
CA GLN A 316 -5.63 33.95 9.59
C GLN A 316 -6.04 33.31 10.93
N ARG A 317 -6.73 34.12 11.74
CA ARG A 317 -7.30 33.69 13.01
C ARG A 317 -8.24 32.49 12.81
N PRO A 318 -8.34 31.58 13.80
CA PRO A 318 -9.27 30.46 13.78
C PRO A 318 -10.70 30.88 13.43
N SER A 319 -11.34 30.19 12.50
CA SER A 319 -12.71 30.50 12.05
C SER A 319 -13.78 29.58 12.67
N ILE A 320 -13.36 28.56 13.42
CA ILE A 320 -14.23 27.48 13.93
C ILE A 320 -13.77 27.00 15.30
N ASN A 321 -14.74 26.67 16.16
CA ASN A 321 -14.50 26.12 17.48
C ASN A 321 -14.62 24.59 17.44
N VAL A 322 -13.69 23.88 18.06
CA VAL A 322 -13.83 22.45 18.33
C VAL A 322 -14.18 22.22 19.80
N GLY A 323 -15.01 21.22 20.07
CA GLY A 323 -15.37 20.84 21.43
C GLY A 323 -14.34 19.91 22.09
N PRO A 324 -14.33 19.80 23.43
CA PRO A 324 -13.55 18.76 24.11
C PRO A 324 -14.14 17.39 23.77
N GLY A 325 -13.30 16.36 23.68
CA GLY A 325 -13.76 15.08 23.17
C GLY A 325 -12.69 14.01 23.15
N PHE A 326 -12.83 13.07 22.23
CA PHE A 326 -11.83 12.03 21.99
C PHE A 326 -11.58 11.84 20.50
N VAL A 327 -10.38 11.35 20.19
CA VAL A 327 -9.88 11.05 18.85
C VAL A 327 -9.42 9.61 18.83
N VAL A 328 -9.86 8.89 17.80
CA VAL A 328 -9.42 7.54 17.45
C VAL A 328 -8.84 7.61 16.04
N ASP A 329 -7.59 7.18 15.85
CA ASP A 329 -7.00 7.00 14.52
C ASP A 329 -6.44 5.57 14.42
N LEU A 330 -6.96 4.78 13.50
CA LEU A 330 -6.59 3.39 13.29
C LEU A 330 -5.95 3.25 11.92
N SER A 331 -4.82 2.59 11.83
CA SER A 331 -4.17 2.17 10.59
C SER A 331 -3.89 0.67 10.66
N THR A 332 -4.34 -0.08 9.67
CA THR A 332 -4.22 -1.54 9.65
C THR A 332 -3.49 -2.02 8.41
N SER A 333 -2.73 -3.10 8.56
CA SER A 333 -2.10 -3.78 7.43
C SER A 333 -3.11 -4.49 6.52
N ARG A 334 -2.65 -5.02 5.37
CA ARG A 334 -3.52 -5.74 4.42
C ARG A 334 -4.22 -6.93 5.11
N LEU A 335 -5.54 -6.97 5.08
CA LEU A 335 -6.35 -8.13 5.49
C LEU A 335 -6.78 -8.87 4.20
N TYR A 336 -6.37 -10.12 3.98
CA TYR A 336 -6.86 -10.97 2.87
C TYR A 336 -6.88 -10.32 1.46
N GLY A 337 -5.83 -9.60 1.08
CA GLY A 337 -5.73 -8.95 -0.24
C GLY A 337 -6.39 -7.58 -0.34
N PHE A 338 -7.05 -7.09 0.72
CA PHE A 338 -7.46 -5.68 0.79
C PHE A 338 -6.25 -4.76 0.95
N PRO A 339 -6.30 -3.53 0.39
CA PRO A 339 -5.32 -2.49 0.70
C PRO A 339 -5.28 -2.16 2.19
N PHE A 340 -4.23 -1.45 2.60
CA PHE A 340 -4.10 -0.94 3.97
C PHE A 340 -5.29 -0.03 4.29
N PHE A 341 -5.92 -0.21 5.44
CA PHE A 341 -7.09 0.57 5.80
C PHE A 341 -6.77 1.54 6.93
N ASN A 342 -7.17 2.81 6.78
CA ASN A 342 -7.10 3.82 7.81
C ASN A 342 -8.49 4.33 8.16
N PHE A 343 -8.71 4.58 9.45
CA PHE A 343 -9.94 5.15 9.97
C PHE A 343 -9.63 6.17 11.06
N TYR A 344 -10.08 7.39 10.87
CA TYR A 344 -10.02 8.46 11.85
C TYR A 344 -11.43 8.83 12.28
N LEU A 345 -11.61 9.03 13.58
CA LEU A 345 -12.82 9.55 14.21
C LEU A 345 -12.43 10.55 15.27
N SER A 346 -13.09 11.70 15.29
CA SER A 346 -13.03 12.68 16.35
C SER A 346 -14.45 13.07 16.71
N THR A 347 -14.83 12.90 17.98
CA THR A 347 -16.17 13.25 18.46
C THR A 347 -16.10 14.07 19.75
N SER A 348 -17.10 14.93 19.97
CA SER A 348 -17.23 15.82 21.11
C SER A 348 -18.68 15.83 21.63
N SER A 349 -18.86 16.07 22.93
CA SER A 349 -20.16 15.99 23.62
C SER A 349 -21.21 17.02 23.17
N GLY A 350 -20.84 18.07 22.42
CA GLY A 350 -21.81 19.05 21.90
C GLY A 350 -22.54 19.91 22.95
N THR A 351 -22.25 19.70 24.24
CA THR A 351 -22.89 20.35 25.40
C THR A 351 -22.15 21.61 25.87
N SER A 352 -20.85 21.72 25.61
CA SER A 352 -20.05 22.91 25.91
C SER A 352 -20.02 23.86 24.69
N LEU A 353 -20.94 24.84 24.68
CA LEU A 353 -21.07 25.87 23.64
C LEU A 353 -20.56 27.23 24.14
N SER A 354 -19.32 27.28 24.61
CA SER A 354 -18.69 28.54 25.02
C SER A 354 -17.61 28.90 24.01
N PRO A 355 -17.88 29.72 22.97
CA PRO A 355 -16.95 29.91 21.87
C PRO A 355 -15.71 30.69 22.31
N TYR A 356 -14.55 30.39 21.73
CA TYR A 356 -13.36 31.25 21.82
C TYR A 356 -13.34 32.31 20.72
N VAL A 357 -13.98 32.01 19.58
CA VAL A 357 -14.13 32.95 18.47
C VAL A 357 -15.60 33.05 18.07
N THR A 358 -16.06 34.30 17.90
CA THR A 358 -17.41 34.68 17.47
C THR A 358 -17.34 35.64 16.28
N PHE A 359 -18.39 35.67 15.47
CA PHE A 359 -18.54 36.44 14.24
C PHE A 359 -19.84 37.26 14.26
N GLY A 360 -19.89 38.34 13.49
CA GLY A 360 -21.07 39.18 13.35
C GLY A 360 -21.15 40.30 14.38
N PRO A 361 -22.28 41.04 14.43
CA PRO A 361 -22.44 42.20 15.30
C PRO A 361 -22.36 41.81 16.78
N ALA A 362 -21.80 42.68 17.61
CA ALA A 362 -21.71 42.47 19.07
C ALA A 362 -23.08 42.24 19.75
N ALA A 363 -24.17 42.73 19.12
CA ALA A 363 -25.53 42.52 19.60
C ALA A 363 -26.08 41.10 19.34
N THR A 364 -25.58 40.40 18.32
CA THR A 364 -26.01 39.04 17.93
C THR A 364 -24.81 38.23 17.42
N PRO A 365 -23.79 37.96 18.26
CA PRO A 365 -22.64 37.19 17.85
C PRO A 365 -23.05 35.77 17.45
N SER A 366 -22.41 35.24 16.43
CA SER A 366 -22.58 33.85 15.98
C SER A 366 -21.26 33.11 16.10
N ALA A 367 -21.29 31.81 16.35
CA ALA A 367 -20.08 30.99 16.31
C ALA A 367 -20.33 29.67 15.61
N TYR A 368 -19.28 29.16 14.98
CA TYR A 368 -19.29 27.88 14.29
C TYR A 368 -18.58 26.83 15.11
N PHE A 369 -19.15 25.63 15.17
CA PHE A 369 -18.61 24.48 15.91
C PHE A 369 -18.57 23.23 15.03
N SER A 370 -17.50 22.44 15.17
CA SER A 370 -17.48 21.04 14.72
C SER A 370 -17.35 20.12 15.93
N PHE A 371 -18.20 19.10 15.97
CA PHE A 371 -18.22 18.09 17.03
C PHE A 371 -17.83 16.72 16.52
N ASN A 372 -18.26 16.34 15.32
CA ASN A 372 -18.01 15.02 14.73
C ASN A 372 -17.25 15.16 13.42
N GLN A 373 -16.17 14.40 13.32
CA GLN A 373 -15.29 14.36 12.17
C GLN A 373 -14.88 12.91 11.96
N TRP A 374 -14.91 12.41 10.72
CA TRP A 374 -14.37 11.10 10.41
C TRP A 374 -13.74 11.06 9.02
N GLU A 375 -12.77 10.17 8.85
CA GLU A 375 -12.13 9.88 7.57
C GLU A 375 -11.86 8.37 7.50
N ALA A 376 -12.18 7.74 6.37
CA ALA A 376 -11.87 6.35 6.08
C ALA A 376 -11.17 6.27 4.72
N THR A 377 -9.97 5.70 4.67
CA THR A 377 -9.16 5.61 3.45
C THR A 377 -8.50 4.25 3.28
N PHE A 378 -8.30 3.87 2.02
CA PHE A 378 -7.41 2.79 1.63
C PHE A 378 -6.08 3.36 1.16
N SER A 379 -4.96 2.83 1.69
CA SER A 379 -3.62 3.19 1.26
C SER A 379 -3.02 2.15 0.32
N TYR A 380 -2.41 2.64 -0.74
CA TYR A 380 -1.63 1.90 -1.72
C TYR A 380 -0.20 2.37 -1.66
N PHE A 381 0.76 1.44 -1.70
CA PHE A 381 2.19 1.75 -1.63
C PHE A 381 2.91 1.08 -2.80
N TRP A 382 3.88 1.78 -3.38
CA TRP A 382 4.77 1.24 -4.41
C TRP A 382 6.09 2.01 -4.40
N ASN A 383 7.11 1.48 -5.06
CA ASN A 383 8.45 2.06 -5.11
C ASN A 383 8.93 2.21 -6.55
N SER A 384 9.87 3.10 -6.80
CA SER A 384 10.53 3.21 -8.12
C SER A 384 11.42 2.01 -8.44
N SER A 385 12.00 1.36 -7.43
CA SER A 385 12.97 0.28 -7.58
C SER A 385 12.96 -0.64 -6.36
N GLU A 386 13.60 -1.81 -6.47
CA GLU A 386 13.78 -2.74 -5.35
C GLU A 386 14.59 -2.13 -4.20
N GLU A 387 15.49 -1.20 -4.53
CA GLU A 387 16.27 -0.41 -3.56
C GLU A 387 15.41 0.57 -2.76
N ARG A 388 14.16 0.81 -3.18
CA ARG A 388 13.18 1.68 -2.51
C ARG A 388 13.66 3.13 -2.34
N THR A 389 14.42 3.62 -3.32
CA THR A 389 14.99 4.98 -3.36
C THR A 389 13.90 6.04 -3.40
N VAL A 390 12.88 5.86 -4.25
CA VAL A 390 11.67 6.69 -4.25
C VAL A 390 10.49 5.80 -3.86
N ARG A 391 9.76 6.23 -2.84
CA ARG A 391 8.61 5.50 -2.28
C ARG A 391 7.38 6.34 -2.48
N PHE A 392 6.30 5.71 -2.89
CA PHE A 392 5.03 6.35 -3.15
C PHE A 392 3.96 5.76 -2.24
N LYS A 393 3.02 6.62 -1.84
CA LYS A 393 1.81 6.26 -1.12
C LYS A 393 0.65 7.03 -1.73
N MET A 394 -0.46 6.35 -1.95
CA MET A 394 -1.72 6.97 -2.34
C MET A 394 -2.81 6.55 -1.36
N ASP A 395 -3.53 7.54 -0.81
CA ASP A 395 -4.71 7.32 0.02
C ASP A 395 -5.96 7.72 -0.78
N ILE A 396 -6.95 6.85 -0.86
CA ILE A 396 -8.24 7.13 -1.49
C ILE A 396 -9.34 6.74 -0.51
N GLY A 397 -10.33 7.61 -0.32
CA GLY A 397 -11.49 7.28 0.49
C GLY A 397 -12.47 8.43 0.63
N ALA A 398 -13.11 8.50 1.79
CA ALA A 398 -14.09 9.54 2.10
C ALA A 398 -13.89 10.11 3.50
N ALA A 399 -14.26 11.37 3.67
CA ALA A 399 -14.26 12.04 4.96
C ALA A 399 -15.47 12.96 5.09
N ASN A 400 -15.83 13.25 6.34
CA ASN A 400 -16.98 14.08 6.69
C ASN A 400 -16.67 14.85 7.98
N TYR A 401 -17.20 16.06 8.06
CA TYR A 401 -17.28 16.81 9.30
C TYR A 401 -18.62 17.53 9.39
N ASP A 402 -19.08 17.74 10.62
CA ASP A 402 -20.26 18.56 10.90
C ASP A 402 -19.88 20.01 11.21
N ILE A 403 -20.79 20.94 10.88
CA ILE A 403 -20.74 22.34 11.29
C ILE A 403 -22.08 22.75 11.85
N TYR A 404 -22.05 23.24 13.08
CA TYR A 404 -23.17 23.88 13.74
C TYR A 404 -22.94 25.37 13.82
N LYS A 405 -23.96 26.16 13.46
CA LYS A 405 -24.04 27.58 13.78
C LYS A 405 -24.79 27.75 15.09
N VAL A 406 -24.25 28.58 15.97
CA VAL A 406 -24.89 28.97 17.23
C VAL A 406 -24.94 30.49 17.29
N ASP A 407 -26.15 31.05 17.42
CA ASP A 407 -26.35 32.49 17.59
C ASP A 407 -26.49 32.82 19.09
N TYR A 408 -25.77 33.83 19.58
CA TYR A 408 -25.62 34.20 20.99
C TYR A 408 -26.32 35.52 21.30
N THR A 409 -27.38 35.43 22.10
CA THR A 409 -28.02 36.41 22.99
C THR A 409 -28.96 35.67 23.97
N PRO A 410 -28.46 35.21 25.15
CA PRO A 410 -28.37 33.76 25.50
C PRO A 410 -28.25 32.78 24.32
N VAL A 411 -28.10 31.46 24.50
CA VAL A 411 -28.12 30.58 23.30
C VAL A 411 -29.53 30.63 22.69
N THR A 412 -29.69 31.38 21.60
CA THR A 412 -31.00 31.64 20.97
C THR A 412 -31.33 30.57 19.94
N SER A 413 -30.31 30.08 19.23
CA SER A 413 -30.47 29.06 18.20
C SER A 413 -29.22 28.20 18.08
N LYS A 414 -29.41 26.91 17.75
CA LYS A 414 -28.36 25.98 17.33
C LYS A 414 -28.88 25.23 16.11
N SER A 415 -28.18 25.33 14.98
CA SER A 415 -28.56 24.64 13.75
C SER A 415 -27.34 24.01 13.08
N MET A 416 -27.51 22.80 12.55
CA MET A 416 -26.50 22.17 11.70
C MET A 416 -26.60 22.79 10.30
N ILE A 417 -25.51 23.38 9.82
CA ILE A 417 -25.45 24.04 8.51
C ILE A 417 -24.60 23.28 7.50
N PHE A 418 -23.76 22.35 7.98
CA PHE A 418 -22.96 21.48 7.12
C PHE A 418 -22.82 20.09 7.76
N ASN A 419 -22.96 19.06 6.95
CA ASN A 419 -22.65 17.67 7.26
C ASN A 419 -22.65 16.90 5.94
N LYS A 420 -21.51 16.86 5.28
CA LYS A 420 -21.37 16.25 3.95
C LYS A 420 -20.18 15.31 3.92
N THR A 421 -20.42 14.13 3.36
CA THR A 421 -19.37 13.16 3.06
C THR A 421 -18.81 13.47 1.67
N GLN A 422 -17.50 13.57 1.58
CA GLN A 422 -16.81 13.93 0.34
C GLN A 422 -15.59 13.03 0.13
N PRO A 423 -15.17 12.83 -1.13
CA PRO A 423 -13.97 12.08 -1.42
C PRO A 423 -12.73 12.78 -0.86
N VAL A 424 -11.80 11.98 -0.35
CA VAL A 424 -10.44 12.42 0.02
C VAL A 424 -9.44 11.64 -0.80
N ILE A 425 -8.47 12.34 -1.35
CA ILE A 425 -7.35 11.76 -2.09
C ILE A 425 -6.06 12.36 -1.53
N SER A 426 -5.06 11.52 -1.26
CA SER A 426 -3.72 11.99 -0.94
C SER A 426 -2.68 11.21 -1.73
N LEU A 427 -1.67 11.92 -2.23
CA LEU A 427 -0.49 11.34 -2.85
C LEU A 427 0.73 11.81 -2.07
N GLN A 428 1.59 10.87 -1.67
CA GLN A 428 2.82 11.15 -0.98
C GLN A 428 3.99 10.47 -1.68
N THR A 429 5.07 11.22 -1.86
CA THR A 429 6.35 10.74 -2.37
C THR A 429 7.40 10.96 -1.30
N THR A 430 8.21 9.95 -1.03
CA THR A 430 9.35 10.00 -0.10
C THR A 430 10.60 9.58 -0.85
N PHE A 431 11.61 10.43 -0.85
CA PHE A 431 12.93 10.13 -1.39
C PHE A 431 13.87 9.74 -0.23
N ALA A 432 14.35 8.51 -0.28
CA ALA A 432 15.15 7.89 0.77
C ALA A 432 16.32 7.09 0.16
N PRO A 433 17.34 7.77 -0.39
CA PRO A 433 18.48 7.10 -1.01
C PRO A 433 19.22 6.23 0.01
N LEU A 434 19.58 5.00 -0.39
CA LEU A 434 20.23 4.01 0.48
C LEU A 434 19.46 3.76 1.80
N ASN A 435 18.12 3.85 1.76
CA ASN A 435 17.24 3.78 2.92
C ASN A 435 17.48 4.86 4.00
N SER A 436 18.18 5.95 3.67
CA SER A 436 18.34 7.12 4.55
C SER A 436 17.27 8.16 4.23
N GLU A 437 16.50 8.56 5.25
CA GLU A 437 15.47 9.60 5.13
C GLU A 437 16.07 10.91 4.60
N PHE A 438 15.60 11.42 3.46
CA PHE A 438 16.07 12.71 2.93
C PHE A 438 14.95 13.74 2.82
N LEU A 439 13.91 13.46 2.03
CA LEU A 439 12.75 14.36 1.92
C LEU A 439 11.46 13.61 1.63
N SER A 440 10.32 14.24 1.91
CA SER A 440 9.02 13.79 1.45
C SER A 440 8.12 14.98 1.12
N ALA A 441 7.25 14.78 0.12
CA ALA A 441 6.16 15.68 -0.20
C ALA A 441 4.85 14.89 -0.22
N ARG A 442 3.79 15.49 0.31
CA ARG A 442 2.43 14.95 0.32
C ARG A 442 1.47 16.03 -0.15
N VAL A 443 0.64 15.67 -1.11
CA VAL A 443 -0.52 16.46 -1.54
C VAL A 443 -1.76 15.75 -1.04
N ARG A 444 -2.69 16.48 -0.41
CA ARG A 444 -4.01 15.98 -0.01
C ARG A 444 -5.08 16.92 -0.57
N PHE A 445 -6.10 16.36 -1.19
CA PHE A 445 -7.26 17.09 -1.68
C PHE A 445 -8.51 16.60 -0.96
N TYR A 446 -9.23 17.53 -0.33
CA TYR A 446 -10.45 17.26 0.42
C TYR A 446 -11.31 18.52 0.52
N ASP A 447 -12.62 18.39 0.31
CA ASP A 447 -13.59 19.50 0.35
C ASP A 447 -13.18 20.73 -0.47
N GLY A 448 -12.62 20.51 -1.66
CA GLY A 448 -12.17 21.59 -2.55
C GLY A 448 -10.88 22.30 -2.10
N VAL A 449 -10.25 21.86 -1.01
CA VAL A 449 -9.00 22.43 -0.48
C VAL A 449 -7.83 21.49 -0.77
N MET A 450 -6.71 22.06 -1.21
CA MET A 450 -5.45 21.36 -1.39
C MET A 450 -4.52 21.66 -0.21
N ASN A 451 -4.01 20.60 0.43
CA ASN A 451 -2.99 20.65 1.45
C ASN A 451 -1.68 20.06 0.91
N LEU A 452 -0.63 20.86 0.89
CA LEU A 452 0.73 20.48 0.52
C LEU A 452 1.57 20.40 1.80
N PHE A 453 2.02 19.20 2.15
CA PHE A 453 2.96 18.98 3.24
C PHE A 453 4.31 18.56 2.67
N PHE A 454 5.38 19.23 3.07
CA PHE A 454 6.74 18.95 2.66
C PHE A 454 7.62 18.81 3.90
N TRP A 455 8.53 17.85 3.91
CA TRP A 455 9.62 17.86 4.86
C TRP A 455 10.95 17.48 4.21
N MET A 456 12.04 18.05 4.74
CA MET A 456 13.40 17.76 4.31
C MET A 456 14.31 17.67 5.53
N LYS A 457 15.15 16.64 5.58
CA LYS A 457 16.20 16.49 6.59
C LYS A 457 17.30 17.52 6.33
N ILE A 458 17.56 18.38 7.31
CA ILE A 458 18.60 19.43 7.23
C ILE A 458 19.89 18.95 7.88
N ILE A 459 19.77 18.30 9.04
CA ILE A 459 20.91 17.86 9.85
C ILE A 459 20.66 16.42 10.29
N ASP A 460 21.70 15.59 10.17
CA ASP A 460 21.74 14.22 10.66
C ASP A 460 22.91 14.09 11.64
N ILE A 461 22.59 13.95 12.92
CA ILE A 461 23.58 13.72 13.98
C ILE A 461 23.71 12.21 14.10
N GLN A 462 24.76 11.67 13.47
CA GLN A 462 24.99 10.24 13.33
C GLN A 462 24.77 9.50 14.66
N GLY A 463 23.81 8.57 14.66
CA GLY A 463 23.52 7.70 15.80
C GLY A 463 22.73 8.34 16.95
N VAL A 464 22.35 9.62 16.86
CA VAL A 464 21.66 10.35 17.93
C VAL A 464 20.29 10.86 17.48
N GLY A 465 20.23 11.62 16.39
CA GLY A 465 18.98 12.20 15.94
C GLY A 465 19.10 13.09 14.71
N ALA A 466 17.98 13.56 14.20
CA ALA A 466 17.90 14.36 12.99
C ALA A 466 16.97 15.57 13.15
N PHE A 467 17.32 16.66 12.45
CA PHE A 467 16.47 17.83 12.29
C PHE A 467 15.86 17.85 10.89
N ARG A 468 14.56 18.12 10.83
CA ARG A 468 13.81 18.28 9.59
C ARG A 468 13.18 19.66 9.53
N LEU A 469 13.24 20.30 8.37
CA LEU A 469 12.34 21.40 8.01
C LEU A 469 11.02 20.77 7.58
N GLU A 470 9.90 21.24 8.13
CA GLU A 470 8.57 20.88 7.66
C GLU A 470 7.82 22.15 7.22
N THR A 471 7.11 22.05 6.11
CA THR A 471 6.23 23.09 5.58
C THR A 471 4.86 22.48 5.31
N ASN A 472 3.82 23.14 5.78
CA ASN A 472 2.43 22.80 5.50
C ASN A 472 1.78 24.00 4.83
N PHE A 473 1.26 23.84 3.63
CA PHE A 473 0.56 24.88 2.89
C PHE A 473 -0.86 24.40 2.59
N MET A 474 -1.81 25.28 2.77
CA MET A 474 -3.23 25.04 2.53
C MET A 474 -3.75 26.09 1.56
N SER A 475 -4.30 25.65 0.44
CA SER A 475 -4.92 26.54 -0.53
C SER A 475 -6.23 27.10 0.01
N ALA A 476 -6.68 28.21 -0.57
CA ALA A 476 -8.10 28.55 -0.52
C ALA A 476 -8.93 27.45 -1.23
N PRO A 477 -10.25 27.34 -0.98
CA PRO A 477 -11.12 26.44 -1.72
C PRO A 477 -11.06 26.74 -3.23
N MET A 478 -10.82 25.71 -4.05
CA MET A 478 -10.58 25.86 -5.50
C MET A 478 -11.85 25.72 -6.35
N PHE A 479 -12.83 24.94 -5.88
CA PHE A 479 -14.02 24.56 -6.68
C PHE A 479 -15.34 24.93 -6.01
N ARG A 480 -15.29 25.74 -4.95
CA ARG A 480 -16.46 26.25 -4.26
C ARG A 480 -16.15 27.60 -3.63
N SER A 481 -17.19 28.33 -3.28
CA SER A 481 -17.04 29.54 -2.47
C SER A 481 -16.51 29.20 -1.07
N LEU A 482 -15.81 30.15 -0.48
CA LEU A 482 -15.39 30.10 0.91
C LEU A 482 -16.59 29.96 1.84
N TYR A 483 -16.54 29.04 2.79
CA TYR A 483 -17.58 28.94 3.81
C TYR A 483 -17.37 29.95 4.95
N PRO A 484 -18.43 30.40 5.64
CA PRO A 484 -18.31 31.36 6.75
C PRO A 484 -17.45 30.90 7.95
N TRP A 485 -17.20 29.60 8.07
CA TRP A 485 -16.38 28.98 9.13
C TRP A 485 -14.98 28.63 8.66
N GLU A 486 -14.55 29.12 7.50
CA GLU A 486 -13.21 28.94 6.95
C GLU A 486 -12.44 30.26 6.94
N THR A 487 -11.11 30.16 6.99
CA THR A 487 -10.21 31.32 6.88
C THR A 487 -10.07 31.76 5.43
N GLU A 488 -9.99 33.07 5.18
CA GLU A 488 -9.79 33.59 3.84
C GLU A 488 -8.36 33.37 3.34
N GLY A 489 -8.23 33.09 2.04
CA GLY A 489 -6.93 32.94 1.39
C GLY A 489 -6.24 31.61 1.66
N SER A 490 -4.94 31.55 1.35
CA SER A 490 -4.09 30.40 1.63
C SER A 490 -3.38 30.58 2.97
N ASN A 491 -3.28 29.50 3.75
CA ASN A 491 -2.51 29.49 4.99
C ASN A 491 -1.24 28.64 4.81
N SER A 492 -0.17 28.99 5.51
CA SER A 492 0.99 28.10 5.63
C SER A 492 1.60 28.08 7.03
N MET A 493 2.31 27.00 7.33
CA MET A 493 3.08 26.83 8.55
C MET A 493 4.44 26.26 8.18
N VAL A 494 5.49 26.80 8.78
CA VAL A 494 6.85 26.25 8.72
C VAL A 494 7.22 25.79 10.12
N GLN A 495 7.94 24.68 10.27
CA GLN A 495 8.45 24.26 11.57
C GLN A 495 9.73 23.46 11.44
N ILE A 496 10.45 23.38 12.56
CA ILE A 496 11.56 22.45 12.72
C ILE A 496 11.04 21.27 13.53
N ARG A 497 11.35 20.07 13.06
CA ARG A 497 11.09 18.82 13.77
C ARG A 497 12.39 18.16 14.16
N TYR A 498 12.52 17.81 15.42
CA TYR A 498 13.63 17.05 15.98
C TYR A 498 13.20 15.60 16.22
N ARG A 499 13.98 14.64 15.73
CA ARG A 499 13.78 13.20 15.93
C ARG A 499 15.00 12.62 16.63
N TYR A 500 14.84 12.16 17.86
CA TYR A 500 15.88 11.51 18.66
C TYR A 500 15.63 10.00 18.74
N GLY A 501 16.68 9.20 18.52
CA GLY A 501 16.65 7.74 18.70
C GLY A 501 15.93 6.92 17.61
N PHE A 502 15.56 7.53 16.48
CA PHE A 502 14.81 6.89 15.38
C PHE A 502 15.67 6.11 14.40
#